data_AF-A0A3C1VHL7-F1
#
_entry.id   AF-A0A3C1VHL7-F1
#
_cell.length_a   1.000
_cell.length_b   1.000
_cell.length_c   1.000
_cell.angle_alpha   90.00
_cell.angle_beta   90.00
_cell.angle_gamma   90.00
#
_symmetry.space_group_name_H-M   'P 1'
#
loop_
_entity.id
_entity.type
_entity.pdbx_description
1 polymer ?
#
loop_
_entity_poly.entity_id
_entity_poly.type
_entity_poly.pdbx_seq_one_letter_code
_entity_poly.pdbx_strand_id
1 'polypeptide(L)'
;MNKNLTIWTGNKAVTDTVAGLNAALGKVGDKAQQQEAPIVGEEEKKVLVRHDYEDEIMRIAGQLCSLADKIGDTNLGAQTELTLAQLDKLSVDILEATGKRISGVATANLAALVDYNITQADITALDALTDQFHGVKTAPRKAIATRAGQTKTLPPAVKSVTSLLRNHLDKQMLMFKKSNPEFYAGYASARVIMDRGSRKSSSPAPAPAPAK
;
A
#
# COMPACT_ATOMS: atom_id res chain seq x y z
N MET A 1 2.68 4.83 34.68
CA MET A 1 1.73 5.91 34.35
C MET A 1 0.27 5.47 34.45
N ASN A 2 -0.17 4.44 33.71
CA ASN A 2 -1.58 4.00 33.70
C ASN A 2 -2.11 3.48 35.07
N LYS A 3 -1.23 2.97 35.94
CA LYS A 3 -1.60 2.53 37.29
C LYS A 3 -1.79 3.68 38.29
N ASN A 4 -1.36 4.90 37.95
CA ASN A 4 -1.33 6.06 38.85
C ASN A 4 -2.19 7.22 38.32
N LEU A 5 -3.22 6.90 37.52
CA LEU A 5 -4.07 7.89 36.84
C LEU A 5 -4.59 8.97 37.80
N THR A 6 -5.10 8.55 38.96
CA THR A 6 -5.66 9.46 39.99
C THR A 6 -4.67 10.49 40.53
N ILE A 7 -3.36 10.26 40.41
CA ILE A 7 -2.31 11.16 40.91
C ILE A 7 -2.04 12.31 39.95
N TRP A 8 -2.17 12.11 38.64
CA TRP A 8 -1.75 13.09 37.63
C TRP A 8 -2.87 13.59 36.72
N THR A 9 -4.00 12.90 36.60
CA THR A 9 -5.10 13.31 35.70
C THR A 9 -5.75 14.63 36.10
N GLY A 10 -5.71 14.97 37.39
CA GLY A 10 -6.15 16.27 37.90
C GLY A 10 -5.25 17.44 37.45
N ASN A 11 -4.07 17.18 36.92
CA ASN A 11 -3.20 18.19 36.34
C ASN A 11 -3.40 18.29 34.82
N LYS A 12 -4.09 19.34 34.36
CA LYS A 12 -4.39 19.55 32.94
C LYS A 12 -3.14 19.54 32.04
N ALA A 13 -2.04 20.17 32.46
CA ALA A 13 -0.83 20.25 31.65
C ALA A 13 -0.19 18.86 31.45
N VAL A 14 -0.20 18.02 32.49
CA VAL A 14 0.27 16.64 32.40
C VAL A 14 -0.64 15.81 31.50
N THR A 15 -1.97 15.93 31.68
CA THR A 15 -2.95 15.22 30.87
C THR A 15 -2.84 15.55 29.38
N ASP A 16 -2.74 16.83 29.03
CA ASP A 16 -2.56 17.28 27.64
C ASP A 16 -1.24 16.74 27.05
N THR A 17 -0.16 16.75 27.83
CA THR A 17 1.15 16.27 27.39
C THR A 17 1.16 14.75 27.17
N VAL A 18 0.51 13.98 28.05
CA VAL A 18 0.37 12.52 27.90
C VAL A 18 -0.50 12.18 26.69
N ALA A 19 -1.58 12.92 26.45
CA ALA A 19 -2.41 12.75 25.25
C ALA A 19 -1.60 13.02 23.97
N GLY A 20 -0.84 14.11 23.93
CA GLY A 20 0.05 14.43 22.81
C GLY A 20 1.15 13.39 22.59
N LEU A 21 1.73 12.85 23.66
CA LEU A 21 2.72 11.77 23.59
C LEU A 21 2.12 10.49 23.00
N ASN A 22 0.92 10.08 23.45
CA ASN A 22 0.25 8.88 22.93
C ASN A 22 -0.07 9.03 21.44
N ALA A 23 -0.53 10.21 21.01
CA ALA A 23 -0.76 10.50 19.61
C ALA A 23 0.55 10.45 18.78
N ALA A 24 1.65 10.97 19.32
CA ALA A 24 2.95 10.92 18.66
C ALA A 24 3.52 9.48 18.56
N LEU A 25 3.32 8.66 19.60
CA LEU A 25 3.68 7.25 19.60
C LEU A 25 2.84 6.45 18.58
N GLY A 26 1.53 6.73 18.48
CA GLY A 26 0.67 6.15 17.45
C GLY A 26 1.19 6.43 16.05
N LYS A 27 1.54 7.70 15.76
CA LYS A 27 2.15 8.09 14.48
C LYS A 27 3.47 7.35 14.18
N VAL A 28 4.31 7.11 15.18
CA VAL A 28 5.56 6.34 15.00
C VAL A 28 5.23 4.88 14.67
N GLY A 29 4.26 4.28 15.37
CA GLY A 29 3.77 2.92 15.09
C GLY A 29 3.25 2.77 13.66
N ASP A 30 2.35 3.66 13.23
CA ASP A 30 1.78 3.64 11.88
C ASP A 30 2.87 3.76 10.80
N LYS A 31 3.85 4.64 11.01
CA LYS A 31 4.98 4.84 10.10
C LYS A 31 5.87 3.60 10.02
N ALA A 32 6.17 2.97 11.14
CA ALA A 32 6.96 1.73 11.19
C ALA A 32 6.22 0.59 10.48
N GLN A 33 4.93 0.41 10.75
CA GLN A 33 4.10 -0.61 10.10
C GLN A 33 4.04 -0.41 8.57
N GLN A 34 3.86 0.83 8.11
CA GLN A 34 3.85 1.14 6.67
C GLN A 34 5.24 0.97 6.01
N GLN A 35 6.33 1.14 6.77
CA GLN A 35 7.68 0.89 6.27
C GLN A 35 7.96 -0.62 6.10
N GLU A 36 7.49 -1.44 7.04
CA GLU A 36 7.72 -2.89 7.09
C GLU A 36 6.78 -3.70 6.19
N ALA A 37 5.70 -3.09 5.69
CA ALA A 37 4.70 -3.77 4.85
C ALA A 37 5.36 -4.60 3.72
N PRO A 38 5.15 -5.93 3.69
CA PRO A 38 5.69 -6.81 2.66
C PRO A 38 4.95 -6.63 1.32
N ILE A 39 5.63 -6.91 0.20
CA ILE A 39 5.09 -6.83 -1.18
C ILE A 39 4.87 -8.25 -1.75
N VAL A 40 4.81 -9.27 -0.89
CA VAL A 40 4.75 -10.69 -1.31
C VAL A 40 3.33 -11.03 -1.78
N GLY A 41 3.20 -11.79 -2.86
CA GLY A 41 1.92 -12.19 -3.47
C GLY A 41 1.42 -11.26 -4.58
N GLU A 42 2.16 -10.20 -4.91
CA GLU A 42 1.77 -9.24 -5.95
C GLU A 42 2.05 -9.74 -7.38
N GLU A 43 3.00 -10.67 -7.55
CA GLU A 43 3.33 -11.22 -8.87
C GLU A 43 2.23 -12.14 -9.41
N GLU A 44 1.69 -13.03 -8.57
CA GLU A 44 0.57 -13.91 -8.95
C GLU A 44 -0.68 -13.10 -9.32
N LYS A 45 -1.00 -12.06 -8.52
CA LYS A 45 -2.09 -11.14 -8.85
C LYS A 45 -1.87 -10.42 -10.17
N LYS A 46 -0.65 -9.99 -10.45
CA LYS A 46 -0.32 -9.29 -11.70
C LYS A 46 -0.51 -10.19 -12.91
N VAL A 47 -0.13 -11.46 -12.82
CA VAL A 47 -0.36 -12.45 -13.89
C VAL A 47 -1.86 -12.67 -14.10
N LEU A 48 -2.62 -12.89 -13.02
CA LEU A 48 -4.06 -13.14 -13.09
C LEU A 48 -4.83 -11.94 -13.66
N VAL A 49 -4.59 -10.73 -13.14
CA VAL A 49 -5.23 -9.50 -13.64
C VAL A 49 -4.87 -9.25 -15.10
N ARG A 50 -3.64 -9.56 -15.52
CA ARG A 50 -3.25 -9.44 -16.92
C ARG A 50 -4.02 -10.41 -17.81
N HIS A 51 -4.10 -11.68 -17.42
CA HIS A 51 -4.83 -12.70 -18.16
C HIS A 51 -6.31 -12.33 -18.31
N ASP A 52 -6.99 -12.01 -17.20
CA ASP A 52 -8.40 -11.62 -17.21
C ASP A 52 -8.64 -10.36 -18.08
N TYR A 53 -7.69 -9.43 -18.08
CA TYR A 53 -7.76 -8.24 -18.91
C TYR A 53 -7.61 -8.54 -20.41
N GLU A 54 -6.65 -9.39 -20.78
CA GLU A 54 -6.43 -9.80 -22.18
C GLU A 54 -7.62 -10.59 -22.73
N ASP A 55 -8.18 -11.49 -21.93
CA ASP A 55 -9.38 -12.27 -22.29
C ASP A 55 -10.59 -11.36 -22.51
N GLU A 56 -10.83 -10.39 -21.64
CA GLU A 56 -11.98 -9.50 -21.76
C GLU A 56 -11.85 -8.54 -22.95
N ILE A 57 -10.63 -8.04 -23.22
CA ILE A 57 -10.33 -7.28 -24.44
C ILE A 57 -10.66 -8.12 -25.67
N MET A 58 -10.19 -9.38 -25.71
CA MET A 58 -10.41 -10.27 -26.85
C MET A 58 -11.89 -10.56 -27.07
N ARG A 59 -12.65 -10.81 -26.00
CA ARG A 59 -14.08 -11.08 -26.06
C ARG A 59 -14.85 -9.94 -26.72
N ILE A 60 -14.65 -8.71 -26.27
CA ILE A 60 -15.35 -7.52 -26.79
C ILE A 60 -14.85 -7.17 -28.21
N ALA A 61 -13.53 -7.26 -28.44
CA ALA A 61 -12.94 -7.00 -29.75
C ALA A 61 -13.45 -7.97 -30.83
N GLY A 62 -13.61 -9.25 -30.50
CA GLY A 62 -14.18 -10.24 -31.41
C GLY A 62 -15.62 -9.94 -31.83
N GLN A 63 -16.47 -9.45 -30.91
CA GLN A 63 -17.83 -9.03 -31.25
C GLN A 63 -17.84 -7.78 -32.13
N LEU A 64 -16.93 -6.84 -31.86
CA LEU A 64 -16.76 -5.65 -32.69
C LEU A 64 -16.27 -5.99 -34.11
N CYS A 65 -15.35 -6.96 -34.27
CA CYS A 65 -14.96 -7.47 -35.59
C CYS A 65 -16.16 -8.05 -36.33
N SER A 66 -16.94 -8.91 -35.66
CA SER A 66 -18.13 -9.50 -36.29
C SER A 66 -19.16 -8.44 -36.69
N LEU A 67 -19.32 -7.39 -35.88
CA LEU A 67 -20.17 -6.25 -36.22
C LEU A 67 -19.62 -5.50 -37.45
N ALA A 68 -18.32 -5.23 -37.48
CA ALA A 68 -17.64 -4.55 -38.58
C ALA A 68 -17.83 -5.28 -39.91
N ASP A 69 -17.67 -6.60 -39.91
CA ASP A 69 -17.88 -7.45 -41.09
C ASP A 69 -19.35 -7.40 -41.57
N LYS A 70 -20.31 -7.42 -40.64
CA LYS A 70 -21.75 -7.33 -40.96
C LYS A 70 -22.12 -6.01 -41.63
N ILE A 71 -21.51 -4.89 -41.22
CA ILE A 71 -21.81 -3.56 -41.75
C ILE A 71 -20.86 -3.12 -42.89
N GLY A 72 -19.82 -3.92 -43.18
CA GLY A 72 -18.81 -3.60 -44.18
C GLY A 72 -17.86 -2.46 -43.79
N ASP A 73 -17.68 -2.18 -42.49
CA ASP A 73 -16.78 -1.13 -42.00
C ASP A 73 -15.36 -1.68 -41.78
N THR A 74 -14.53 -1.54 -42.81
CA THR A 74 -13.14 -1.99 -42.76
C THR A 74 -12.28 -1.24 -41.74
N ASN A 75 -12.65 -0.02 -41.37
CA ASN A 75 -11.92 0.75 -40.37
C ASN A 75 -12.18 0.21 -38.97
N LEU A 76 -13.44 -0.11 -38.66
CA LEU A 76 -13.79 -0.75 -37.40
C LEU A 76 -13.15 -2.14 -37.28
N GLY A 77 -13.16 -2.92 -38.36
CA GLY A 77 -12.52 -4.25 -38.43
C GLY A 77 -11.02 -4.17 -38.12
N ALA A 78 -10.28 -3.29 -38.82
CA ALA A 78 -8.84 -3.12 -38.61
C ALA A 78 -8.48 -2.64 -37.19
N GLN A 79 -9.39 -1.91 -36.52
CA GLN A 79 -9.18 -1.48 -35.14
C GLN A 79 -9.41 -2.62 -34.12
N THR A 80 -10.23 -3.60 -34.46
CA THR A 80 -10.74 -4.59 -33.49
C THR A 80 -10.17 -5.98 -33.72
N GLU A 81 -9.49 -6.21 -34.84
CA GLU A 81 -8.81 -7.47 -35.15
C GLU A 81 -7.61 -7.68 -34.22
N LEU A 82 -7.84 -8.42 -33.13
CA LEU A 82 -6.87 -8.69 -32.08
C LEU A 82 -6.84 -10.19 -31.75
N THR A 83 -5.64 -10.73 -31.56
CA THR A 83 -5.42 -12.11 -31.12
C THR A 83 -4.78 -12.14 -29.73
N LEU A 84 -5.02 -13.21 -28.97
CA LEU A 84 -4.44 -13.38 -27.63
C LEU A 84 -2.91 -13.36 -27.68
N ALA A 85 -2.32 -13.99 -28.70
CA ALA A 85 -0.87 -13.97 -28.92
C ALA A 85 -0.30 -12.58 -29.26
N GLN A 86 -1.12 -11.69 -29.86
CA GLN A 86 -0.73 -10.28 -30.04
C GLN A 86 -0.81 -9.53 -28.70
N LEU A 87 -1.89 -9.71 -27.95
CA LEU A 87 -2.11 -9.06 -26.65
C LEU A 87 -1.04 -9.43 -25.62
N ASP A 88 -0.69 -10.71 -25.51
CA ASP A 88 0.36 -11.21 -24.59
C ASP A 88 1.75 -10.62 -24.90
N LYS A 89 2.01 -10.26 -26.16
CA LYS A 89 3.28 -9.63 -26.57
C LYS A 89 3.30 -8.12 -26.38
N LEU A 90 2.17 -7.48 -26.07
CA LEU A 90 2.13 -6.04 -25.87
C LEU A 90 2.87 -5.65 -24.59
N SER A 91 3.48 -4.46 -24.62
CA SER A 91 3.96 -3.85 -23.39
C SER A 91 2.79 -3.45 -22.50
N VAL A 92 3.02 -3.39 -21.20
CA VAL A 92 1.99 -3.06 -20.20
C VAL A 92 1.29 -1.72 -20.51
N ASP A 93 2.02 -0.72 -21.00
CA ASP A 93 1.43 0.58 -21.35
C ASP A 93 0.57 0.53 -22.62
N ILE A 94 0.99 -0.25 -23.62
CA ILE A 94 0.24 -0.43 -24.87
C ILE A 94 -0.99 -1.31 -24.65
N LEU A 95 -0.90 -2.31 -23.78
CA LEU A 95 -2.04 -3.16 -23.42
C LEU A 95 -3.13 -2.33 -22.72
N GLU A 96 -2.77 -1.48 -21.75
CA GLU A 96 -3.71 -0.55 -21.10
C GLU A 96 -4.36 0.42 -22.10
N ALA A 97 -3.56 0.97 -23.03
CA ALA A 97 -4.09 1.82 -24.09
C ALA A 97 -5.05 1.07 -25.03
N THR A 98 -4.74 -0.19 -25.33
CA THR A 98 -5.59 -1.07 -26.16
C THR A 98 -6.94 -1.33 -25.51
N GLY A 99 -6.99 -1.70 -24.22
CA GLY A 99 -8.28 -1.94 -23.56
C GLY A 99 -9.14 -0.67 -23.45
N LYS A 100 -8.53 0.50 -23.16
CA LYS A 100 -9.26 1.79 -23.20
C LYS A 100 -9.81 2.11 -24.58
N ARG A 101 -9.04 1.83 -25.63
CA ARG A 101 -9.48 2.02 -27.01
C ARG A 101 -10.64 1.10 -27.35
N ILE A 102 -10.59 -0.19 -26.99
CA ILE A 102 -11.67 -1.14 -27.22
C ILE A 102 -12.93 -0.76 -26.43
N SER A 103 -12.81 -0.35 -25.17
CA SER A 103 -13.93 0.17 -24.38
C SER A 103 -14.59 1.39 -25.04
N GLY A 104 -13.79 2.34 -25.53
CA GLY A 104 -14.30 3.52 -26.25
C GLY A 104 -15.02 3.16 -27.55
N VAL A 105 -14.47 2.23 -28.34
CA VAL A 105 -15.09 1.74 -29.59
C VAL A 105 -16.37 0.95 -29.30
N ALA A 106 -16.38 0.12 -28.26
CA ALA A 106 -17.57 -0.62 -27.81
C ALA A 106 -18.68 0.34 -27.36
N THR A 107 -18.32 1.38 -26.62
CA THR A 107 -19.28 2.42 -26.16
C THR A 107 -19.90 3.13 -27.36
N ALA A 108 -19.11 3.48 -28.37
CA ALA A 108 -19.60 4.13 -29.59
C ALA A 108 -20.56 3.23 -30.41
N ASN A 109 -20.41 1.91 -30.31
CA ASN A 109 -21.20 0.92 -31.06
C ASN A 109 -22.22 0.15 -30.18
N LEU A 110 -22.46 0.62 -28.96
CA LEU A 110 -23.21 -0.13 -27.95
C LEU A 110 -24.60 -0.57 -28.42
N ALA A 111 -25.31 0.30 -29.13
CA ALA A 111 -26.66 -0.02 -29.62
C ALA A 111 -26.68 -1.23 -30.57
N ALA A 112 -25.68 -1.36 -31.44
CA ALA A 112 -25.56 -2.48 -32.38
C ALA A 112 -24.96 -3.74 -31.72
N LEU A 113 -24.18 -3.55 -30.65
CA LEU A 113 -23.55 -4.61 -29.87
C LEU A 113 -24.54 -5.39 -28.98
N VAL A 114 -25.73 -4.85 -28.72
CA VAL A 114 -26.78 -5.56 -27.98
C VAL A 114 -27.15 -6.89 -28.66
N ASP A 115 -27.19 -6.92 -30.00
CA ASP A 115 -27.46 -8.13 -30.79
C ASP A 115 -26.36 -9.21 -30.65
N TYR A 116 -25.17 -8.82 -30.16
CA TYR A 116 -24.01 -9.66 -29.93
C TYR A 116 -23.81 -9.99 -28.44
N ASN A 117 -24.84 -9.75 -27.61
CA ASN A 117 -24.82 -9.94 -26.16
C ASN A 117 -23.70 -9.17 -25.45
N ILE A 118 -23.28 -8.02 -25.98
CA ILE A 118 -22.42 -7.07 -25.27
C ILE A 118 -23.29 -5.94 -24.74
N THR A 119 -23.26 -5.77 -23.42
CA THR A 119 -24.04 -4.78 -22.69
C THR A 119 -23.17 -3.66 -22.13
N GLN A 120 -23.80 -2.60 -21.63
CA GLN A 120 -23.07 -1.54 -20.92
C GLN A 120 -22.31 -2.08 -19.69
N ALA A 121 -22.85 -3.13 -19.04
CA ALA A 121 -22.21 -3.75 -17.88
C ALA A 121 -20.88 -4.44 -18.24
N ASP A 122 -20.81 -5.04 -19.43
CA ASP A 122 -19.58 -5.65 -19.96
C ASP A 122 -18.49 -4.59 -20.20
N ILE A 123 -18.86 -3.45 -20.78
CA ILE A 123 -17.92 -2.33 -20.98
C ILE A 123 -17.43 -1.81 -19.63
N THR A 124 -18.32 -1.64 -18.66
CA THR A 124 -17.95 -1.23 -17.30
C THR A 124 -17.04 -2.27 -16.61
N ALA A 125 -17.21 -3.56 -16.89
CA ALA A 125 -16.32 -4.60 -16.40
C ALA A 125 -14.92 -4.49 -17.02
N LEU A 126 -14.82 -4.22 -18.33
CA LEU A 126 -13.54 -3.96 -18.99
C LEU A 126 -12.84 -2.69 -18.45
N ASP A 127 -13.59 -1.63 -18.17
CA ASP A 127 -13.05 -0.41 -17.55
C ASP A 127 -12.54 -0.70 -16.12
N ALA A 128 -13.29 -1.49 -15.35
CA ALA A 128 -12.86 -1.91 -14.01
C ALA A 128 -11.58 -2.78 -14.06
N LEU A 129 -11.46 -3.68 -15.04
CA LEU A 129 -10.23 -4.46 -15.27
C LEU A 129 -9.07 -3.55 -15.70
N THR A 130 -9.32 -2.52 -16.50
CA THR A 130 -8.32 -1.51 -16.86
C THR A 130 -7.78 -0.80 -15.62
N ASP A 131 -8.65 -0.40 -14.70
CA ASP A 131 -8.25 0.24 -13.44
C ASP A 131 -7.47 -0.72 -12.52
N GLN A 132 -7.90 -1.99 -12.43
CA GLN A 132 -7.19 -3.02 -11.68
C GLN A 132 -5.79 -3.27 -12.27
N PHE A 133 -5.69 -3.39 -13.59
CA PHE A 133 -4.44 -3.56 -14.32
C PHE A 133 -3.49 -2.38 -14.11
N HIS A 134 -4.00 -1.16 -14.17
CA HIS A 134 -3.24 0.05 -13.81
C HIS A 134 -2.78 0.04 -12.34
N GLY A 135 -3.64 -0.45 -11.44
CA GLY A 135 -3.35 -0.64 -10.03
C GLY A 135 -2.14 -1.54 -9.81
N VAL A 136 -2.19 -2.78 -10.32
CA VAL A 136 -1.09 -3.75 -10.17
C VAL A 136 0.19 -3.31 -10.89
N LYS A 137 0.07 -2.59 -12.01
CA LYS A 137 1.21 -1.98 -12.71
C LYS A 137 1.94 -0.95 -11.83
N THR A 138 1.20 -0.12 -11.11
CA THR A 138 1.77 1.00 -10.33
C THR A 138 2.06 0.65 -8.87
N ALA A 139 1.48 -0.43 -8.34
CA ALA A 139 1.59 -0.84 -6.96
C ALA A 139 3.05 -1.00 -6.46
N PRO A 140 3.98 -1.66 -7.18
CA PRO A 140 5.36 -1.81 -6.70
C PRO A 140 6.07 -0.46 -6.54
N ARG A 141 5.91 0.44 -7.52
CA ARG A 141 6.52 1.79 -7.48
C ARG A 141 5.93 2.60 -6.33
N LYS A 142 4.62 2.56 -6.14
CA LYS A 142 3.92 3.20 -5.01
C LYS A 142 4.41 2.65 -3.67
N ALA A 143 4.55 1.33 -3.52
CA ALA A 143 5.03 0.69 -2.31
C ALA A 143 6.47 1.12 -1.96
N ILE A 144 7.37 1.13 -2.95
CA ILE A 144 8.76 1.59 -2.77
C ILE A 144 8.80 3.08 -2.37
N ALA A 145 8.05 3.93 -3.07
CA ALA A 145 8.00 5.36 -2.77
C ALA A 145 7.46 5.63 -1.35
N THR A 146 6.39 4.94 -0.97
CA THR A 146 5.82 5.01 0.39
C THR A 146 6.84 4.56 1.43
N ARG A 147 7.48 3.39 1.24
CA ARG A 147 8.51 2.89 2.18
C ARG A 147 9.66 3.88 2.31
N ALA A 148 10.15 4.46 1.21
CA ALA A 148 11.21 5.46 1.23
C ALA A 148 10.78 6.72 1.97
N GLY A 149 9.55 7.19 1.76
CA GLY A 149 8.96 8.32 2.49
C GLY A 149 8.84 8.07 3.99
N GLN A 150 8.38 6.89 4.40
CA GLN A 150 8.30 6.53 5.82
C GLN A 150 9.68 6.38 6.44
N THR A 151 10.63 5.75 5.75
CA THR A 151 12.03 5.63 6.20
C THR A 151 12.64 7.01 6.49
N LYS A 152 12.38 8.00 5.63
CA LYS A 152 12.88 9.37 5.81
C LYS A 152 12.18 10.11 6.95
N THR A 153 10.89 9.85 7.18
CA THR A 153 10.07 10.59 8.16
C THR A 153 9.97 9.93 9.53
N LEU A 154 10.41 8.67 9.67
CA LEU A 154 10.41 7.97 10.95
C LEU A 154 11.42 8.56 11.95
N PRO A 155 12.70 8.85 11.60
CA PRO A 155 13.63 9.49 12.53
C PRO A 155 13.15 10.84 13.11
N PRO A 156 12.62 11.80 12.32
CA PRO A 156 12.09 13.03 12.90
C PRO A 156 10.82 12.80 13.76
N ALA A 157 9.98 11.81 13.44
CA ALA A 157 8.84 11.45 14.28
C ALA A 157 9.29 10.91 15.65
N VAL A 158 10.29 10.03 15.69
CA VAL A 158 10.90 9.55 16.93
C VAL A 158 11.54 10.71 17.71
N LYS A 159 12.24 11.63 17.03
CA LYS A 159 12.79 12.84 17.68
C LYS A 159 11.68 13.69 18.33
N SER A 160 10.54 13.87 17.68
CA SER A 160 9.38 14.58 18.25
C SER A 160 8.88 13.94 19.54
N VAL A 161 8.75 12.60 19.57
CA VAL A 161 8.41 11.84 20.78
C VAL A 161 9.43 12.10 21.89
N THR A 162 10.74 11.99 21.58
CA THR A 162 11.78 12.23 22.59
C THR A 162 11.81 13.68 23.10
N SER A 163 11.46 14.64 22.25
CA SER A 163 11.36 16.06 22.60
C SER A 163 10.20 16.29 23.57
N LEU A 164 9.01 15.75 23.29
CA LEU A 164 7.85 15.84 24.19
C LEU A 164 8.16 15.25 25.57
N LEU A 165 8.83 14.10 25.62
CA LEU A 165 9.27 13.48 26.86
C LEU A 165 10.23 14.38 27.65
N ARG A 166 11.31 14.86 27.02
CA ARG A 166 12.38 15.61 27.71
C ARG A 166 12.02 17.05 28.07
N ASN A 167 11.30 17.73 27.18
CA ASN A 167 11.06 19.17 27.28
C ASN A 167 9.75 19.48 28.03
N HIS A 168 8.78 18.56 28.03
CA HIS A 168 7.50 18.78 28.68
C HIS A 168 7.29 17.80 29.84
N LEU A 169 7.20 16.50 29.54
CA LEU A 169 6.73 15.54 30.53
C LEU A 169 7.72 15.40 31.71
N ASP A 170 9.02 15.26 31.43
CA ASP A 170 10.06 15.17 32.46
C ASP A 170 10.09 16.41 33.37
N LYS A 171 9.80 17.60 32.82
CA LYS A 171 9.77 18.86 33.57
C LYS A 171 8.52 18.96 34.44
N GLN A 172 7.37 18.59 33.90
CA GLN A 172 6.11 18.56 34.64
C GLN A 172 6.17 17.56 35.79
N MET A 173 6.83 16.41 35.59
CA MET A 173 6.92 15.38 36.63
C MET A 173 7.71 15.81 37.87
N LEU A 174 8.51 16.87 37.80
CA LEU A 174 9.27 17.39 38.96
C LEU A 174 8.36 17.84 40.10
N MET A 175 7.12 18.28 39.83
CA MET A 175 6.19 18.68 40.90
C MET A 175 5.83 17.51 41.83
N PHE A 176 5.86 16.28 41.32
CA PHE A 176 5.57 15.07 42.08
C PHE A 176 6.74 14.61 42.94
N LYS A 177 7.95 15.15 42.73
CA LYS A 177 9.15 14.78 43.52
C LYS A 177 8.95 14.98 45.02
N LYS A 178 8.20 16.02 45.40
CA LYS A 178 7.88 16.34 46.80
C LYS A 178 6.48 15.87 47.20
N SER A 179 5.48 16.02 46.32
CA SER A 179 4.10 15.70 46.67
C SER A 179 3.79 14.19 46.62
N ASN A 180 4.46 13.43 45.75
CA ASN A 180 4.23 12.00 45.53
C ASN A 180 5.56 11.30 45.16
N PRO A 181 6.49 11.13 46.12
CA PRO A 181 7.86 10.68 45.85
C PRO A 181 7.94 9.26 45.25
N GLU A 182 7.11 8.33 45.70
CA GLU A 182 7.05 6.97 45.15
C GLU A 182 6.62 6.96 43.68
N PHE A 183 5.62 7.78 43.33
CA PHE A 183 5.16 7.94 41.95
C PHE A 183 6.27 8.49 41.06
N TYR A 184 6.98 9.53 41.52
CA TYR A 184 8.10 10.12 40.80
C TYR A 184 9.26 9.12 40.62
N ALA A 185 9.61 8.35 41.65
CA ALA A 185 10.64 7.32 41.56
C ALA A 185 10.29 6.24 40.53
N GLY A 186 9.04 5.78 40.51
CA GLY A 186 8.54 4.85 39.51
C GLY A 186 8.58 5.42 38.08
N TYR A 187 8.23 6.71 37.90
CA TYR A 187 8.36 7.40 36.62
C TYR A 187 9.82 7.50 36.16
N ALA A 188 10.72 7.95 37.04
CA ALA A 188 12.14 8.11 36.73
C ALA A 188 12.79 6.78 36.34
N SER A 189 12.44 5.69 37.04
CA SER A 189 12.89 4.33 36.71
C SER A 189 12.42 3.89 35.33
N ALA A 190 11.16 4.19 34.96
CA ALA A 190 10.63 3.88 33.64
C ALA A 190 11.24 4.74 32.50
N ARG A 191 11.89 5.87 32.80
CA ARG A 191 12.55 6.74 31.81
C ARG A 191 13.97 6.32 31.46
N VAL A 192 14.56 5.38 32.20
CA VAL A 192 15.89 4.83 31.89
C VAL A 192 15.82 4.05 30.58
N ILE A 193 16.57 4.50 29.57
CA ILE A 193 16.67 3.79 28.29
C ILE A 193 17.56 2.56 28.51
N MET A 194 16.98 1.37 28.48
CA MET A 194 17.76 0.14 28.39
C MET A 194 18.10 -0.12 26.92
N ASP A 195 19.38 0.04 26.57
CA ASP A 195 19.87 -0.38 25.27
C ASP A 195 19.89 -1.92 25.22
N ARG A 196 18.87 -2.49 24.59
CA ARG A 196 18.80 -3.93 24.35
C ARG A 196 19.62 -4.19 23.09
N GLY A 197 20.94 -4.22 23.24
CA GLY A 197 21.85 -4.49 22.13
C GLY A 197 21.44 -5.74 21.35
N SER A 198 21.36 -5.63 20.03
CA SER A 198 21.07 -6.78 19.17
C SER A 198 22.28 -7.72 19.19
N ARG A 199 22.17 -8.88 19.84
CA ARG A 199 23.11 -9.97 19.59
C ARG A 199 22.90 -10.43 18.14
N LYS A 200 23.82 -10.07 17.25
CA LYS A 200 23.92 -10.65 15.92
C LYS A 200 24.09 -12.15 16.12
N SER A 201 23.09 -12.96 15.76
CA SER A 201 23.25 -14.41 15.73
C SER A 201 24.35 -14.70 14.70
N SER A 202 25.53 -15.08 15.19
CA SER A 202 26.54 -15.69 14.33
C SER A 202 25.94 -16.99 13.81
N SER A 203 25.62 -17.04 12.52
CA SER A 203 25.34 -18.30 11.84
C SER A 203 26.50 -19.27 12.13
N PRO A 204 26.25 -20.54 12.48
CA PRO A 204 27.33 -21.51 12.66
C PRO A 204 28.10 -21.64 11.35
N ALA A 205 29.43 -21.62 11.42
CA ALA A 205 30.28 -21.89 10.28
C ALA A 205 29.95 -23.29 9.71
N PRO A 206 29.92 -23.49 8.37
CA PRO A 206 29.70 -24.81 7.81
C PRO A 206 30.87 -25.73 8.19
N ALA A 207 30.54 -26.95 8.62
CA ALA A 207 31.53 -27.96 8.96
C ALA A 207 32.47 -28.24 7.77
N PRO A 208 33.78 -28.46 7.99
CA PRO A 208 34.71 -28.75 6.92
C PRO A 208 34.34 -30.07 6.23
N ALA A 209 34.33 -30.06 4.90
CA ALA A 209 34.03 -31.22 4.06
C ALA A 209 35.08 -32.34 4.25
N PRO A 210 34.68 -33.63 4.21
CA PRO A 210 35.61 -34.74 4.38
C PRO A 210 36.58 -34.84 3.19
N ALA A 211 37.86 -35.07 3.50
CA ALA A 211 38.91 -35.29 2.51
C ALA A 211 38.67 -36.62 1.76
N LYS A 212 38.96 -36.60 0.45
CA LYS A 212 38.89 -37.74 -0.46
C LYS A 212 39.80 -38.90 -0.07
#